data_AF-A0A142CTT0-F1
#
_entry.id   AF-A0A142CTT0-F1
#
_cell.length_a   1.000
_cell.length_b   1.000
_cell.length_c   1.000
_cell.angle_alpha   90.00
_cell.angle_beta   90.00
_cell.angle_gamma   90.00
#
_symmetry.space_group_name_H-M   'P 1'
#
loop_
_entity.id
_entity.type
_entity.pdbx_description
1 polymer ?
#
loop_
_entity_poly.entity_id
_entity_poly.type
_entity_poly.pdbx_seq_one_letter_code
_entity_poly.pdbx_strand_id
1 'polypeptide(L)' 'MSLVRSLFKLLFLHIPKSLFQIAGIIRIVNRGKRAFRKALREKGLPEDVVDVLVEGFFVEVDWNRDDF' A
#
# COMPACT_ATOMS: atom_id res chain seq x y z
N MET A 1 17.58 -8.66 33.11
CA MET A 1 16.89 -9.58 32.17
C MET A 1 15.52 -9.11 31.65
N SER A 2 14.90 -8.04 32.16
CA SER A 2 13.59 -7.59 31.63
C SER A 2 13.69 -6.83 30.29
N LEU A 3 14.76 -6.04 30.10
CA LEU A 3 14.99 -5.24 28.88
C LEU A 3 15.17 -6.11 27.63
N VAL A 4 15.96 -7.19 27.72
CA VAL A 4 16.17 -8.11 26.59
C VAL A 4 14.87 -8.80 26.20
N ARG A 5 14.05 -9.24 27.16
CA ARG A 5 12.72 -9.82 26.88
C ARG A 5 11.75 -8.81 26.27
N SER A 6 11.80 -7.54 26.70
CA SER A 6 10.99 -6.47 26.13
C SER A 6 11.40 -6.16 24.69
N LEU A 7 12.70 -6.09 24.41
CA LEU A 7 13.24 -5.88 23.08
C LEU A 7 12.88 -7.02 22.11
N PHE A 8 12.97 -8.27 22.58
CA PHE A 8 12.52 -9.43 21.80
C PHE A 8 11.02 -9.36 21.49
N LYS A 9 10.16 -8.98 22.44
CA LYS A 9 8.74 -8.80 22.15
C LYS A 9 8.49 -7.68 21.13
N LEU A 10 9.24 -6.59 21.21
CA LEU A 10 9.13 -5.50 20.24
C LEU A 10 9.49 -5.99 18.82
N LEU A 11 10.68 -6.58 18.67
CA LEU A 11 11.23 -7.00 17.39
C LEU A 11 10.46 -8.15 16.74
N PHE A 12 9.99 -9.12 17.53
CA PHE A 12 9.40 -10.35 17.01
C PHE A 12 7.87 -10.38 17.03
N LEU A 13 7.20 -9.50 17.78
CA LEU A 13 5.74 -9.47 17.83
C LEU A 13 5.16 -8.14 17.35
N HIS A 14 5.70 -7.00 17.79
CA HIS A 14 5.13 -5.69 17.44
C HIS A 14 5.47 -5.28 16.01
N ILE A 15 6.75 -5.29 15.64
CA ILE A 15 7.18 -4.87 14.29
C ILE A 15 6.55 -5.74 13.20
N PRO A 16 6.57 -7.08 13.27
CA PRO A 16 5.98 -7.91 12.23
C PRO A 16 4.47 -7.68 12.13
N LYS A 17 3.77 -7.57 13.27
CA LYS A 17 2.33 -7.30 13.29
C LYS A 17 1.98 -5.98 12.60
N SER A 18 2.72 -4.91 12.89
CA SER A 18 2.54 -3.61 12.24
C SER A 18 2.80 -3.69 10.73
N LEU A 19 3.86 -4.38 10.31
CA LEU A 19 4.15 -4.60 8.89
C LEU A 19 3.05 -5.39 8.18
N PHE A 20 2.49 -6.42 8.81
CA PHE A 20 1.36 -7.18 8.26
C PHE A 20 0.09 -6.32 8.11
N GLN A 21 -0.17 -5.42 9.06
CA GLN A 21 -1.29 -4.48 8.97
C GLN A 21 -1.10 -3.52 7.78
N ILE A 22 0.10 -2.93 7.63
CA ILE A 22 0.45 -2.07 6.48
C ILE A 22 0.30 -2.85 5.17
N ALA A 23 0.82 -4.07 5.10
CA ALA A 23 0.68 -4.94 3.93
C ALA A 23 -0.78 -5.24 3.58
N GLY A 24 -1.65 -5.38 4.59
CA GLY A 24 -3.10 -5.51 4.41
C GLY A 24 -3.71 -4.30 3.72
N ILE A 25 -3.36 -3.08 4.17
CA ILE A 25 -3.83 -1.83 3.57
C ILE A 25 -3.34 -1.73 2.13
N ILE A 26 -2.05 -1.96 1.89
CA ILE A 26 -1.45 -1.95 0.53
C ILE A 26 -2.20 -2.92 -0.39
N ARG A 27 -2.56 -4.11 0.11
CA ARG A 27 -3.31 -5.10 -0.68
C ARG A 27 -4.71 -4.61 -1.04
N ILE A 28 -5.41 -3.94 -0.14
CA ILE A 28 -6.73 -3.36 -0.41
C ILE A 28 -6.64 -2.26 -1.47
N VAL A 29 -5.68 -1.34 -1.32
CA VAL A 29 -5.42 -0.26 -2.28
C VAL A 29 -5.12 -0.82 -3.67
N ASN A 30 -4.20 -1.80 -3.75
CA ASN A 30 -3.86 -2.45 -5.01
C ASN A 30 -5.04 -3.17 -5.66
N ARG A 31 -5.93 -3.76 -4.85
CA ARG A 31 -7.16 -4.38 -5.35
C ARG A 31 -8.11 -3.33 -5.93
N GLY A 32 -8.24 -2.18 -5.25
CA GLY A 32 -8.97 -1.01 -5.74
C GLY A 32 -8.41 -0.49 -7.06
N LYS A 33 -7.08 -0.28 -7.14
CA LYS A 33 -6.38 0.18 -8.36
C LYS A 33 -6.66 -0.73 -9.55
N ARG A 34 -6.61 -2.05 -9.35
CA ARG A 34 -6.94 -3.04 -10.38
C ARG A 34 -8.41 -3.01 -10.80
N ALA A 35 -9.34 -2.91 -9.84
CA ALA A 35 -10.76 -2.86 -10.14
C ALA A 35 -11.15 -1.57 -10.89
N PHE A 36 -10.58 -0.44 -10.49
CA PHE A 36 -10.78 0.85 -11.14
C PHE A 36 -10.27 0.83 -12.59
N ARG A 37 -9.02 0.40 -12.81
CA ARG A 37 -8.46 0.22 -14.18
C ARG A 37 -9.35 -0.68 -15.04
N LYS A 38 -9.82 -1.81 -14.50
CA LYS A 38 -10.73 -2.73 -15.20
C LYS A 38 -12.04 -2.03 -15.60
N ALA A 39 -12.65 -1.29 -14.68
CA ALA A 39 -13.89 -0.56 -14.94
C ALA A 39 -13.72 0.51 -16.02
N LEU A 40 -12.60 1.25 -16.02
CA LEU A 40 -12.33 2.25 -17.06
C LEU A 40 -12.15 1.60 -18.45
N ARG A 41 -11.41 0.49 -18.53
CA ARG A 41 -11.27 -0.27 -19.78
C ARG A 41 -12.60 -0.82 -20.28
N GLU A 42 -13.46 -1.33 -19.38
CA GLU A 42 -14.81 -1.80 -19.73
C GLU A 42 -15.71 -0.67 -20.24
N LYS A 43 -15.45 0.58 -19.86
CA LYS A 43 -16.10 1.77 -20.43
C LYS A 43 -15.53 2.22 -21.77
N GLY A 44 -14.54 1.51 -22.30
CA GLY A 44 -13.95 1.78 -23.62
C GLY A 44 -13.03 3.00 -23.64
N LEU A 45 -12.51 3.42 -22.49
CA LEU A 45 -11.55 4.50 -22.43
C LEU A 45 -10.22 4.09 -23.09
N PRO A 46 -9.60 4.99 -23.89
CA PRO A 46 -8.25 4.80 -24.39
C PRO A 46 -7.25 4.54 -23.25
N GLU A 47 -6.25 3.69 -23.50
CA GLU A 47 -5.33 3.23 -22.45
C GLU A 47 -4.50 4.38 -21.83
N ASP A 48 -4.14 5.38 -22.63
CA ASP A 48 -3.48 6.61 -22.17
C ASP A 48 -4.33 7.39 -21.16
N VAL A 49 -5.65 7.50 -21.40
CA VAL A 49 -6.58 8.14 -20.46
C VAL A 49 -6.74 7.29 -19.19
N VAL A 50 -6.82 5.97 -19.34
CA VAL A 50 -6.89 5.04 -18.20
C VAL A 50 -5.69 5.21 -17.30
N ASP A 51 -4.49 5.30 -17.86
CA ASP A 51 -3.25 5.40 -17.09
C ASP A 51 -3.20 6.72 -16.30
N VAL A 52 -3.51 7.85 -16.93
CA VAL A 52 -3.57 9.16 -16.25
C VAL A 52 -4.59 9.16 -15.10
N LEU A 53 -5.77 8.59 -15.31
CA LEU A 53 -6.80 8.53 -14.27
C LEU A 53 -6.41 7.61 -13.11
N VAL A 54 -5.80 6.46 -13.42
CA VAL A 54 -5.34 5.50 -12.41
C VAL A 54 -4.18 6.09 -11.60
N GLU A 55 -3.29 6.85 -12.22
CA GLU A 55 -2.17 7.53 -11.54
C GLU A 55 -2.67 8.69 -10.67
N GLY A 56 -3.60 9.51 -11.16
CA GLY A 56 -4.15 10.63 -10.39
C GLY A 56 -5.08 10.22 -9.23
N PHE A 57 -5.72 9.06 -9.28
CA PHE A 57 -6.67 8.63 -8.25
C PHE A 57 -6.01 7.90 -7.07
N PHE A 58 -4.86 7.26 -7.28
CA PHE A 58 -4.17 6.50 -6.25
C PHE A 58 -2.81 7.13 -5.94
N VAL A 59 -2.64 7.59 -4.70
CA VAL A 59 -1.34 8.08 -4.22
C VAL A 59 -0.36 6.91 -4.19
N GLU A 60 0.70 6.99 -5.00
CA GLU A 60 1.89 6.15 -4.79
C GLU A 60 2.63 6.69 -3.56
N VAL A 61 2.58 5.91 -2.48
CA VAL A 61 3.36 6.21 -1.29
C VAL A 61 4.81 5.86 -1.60
N ASP A 62 5.58 6.90 -1.86
CA ASP A 62 7.03 6.83 -1.99
C ASP A 62 7.65 6.79 -0.58
N TRP A 63 7.97 5.58 -0.11
CA TRP A 63 8.53 5.35 1.22
C TRP A 63 9.97 5.86 1.37
N ASN A 64 10.56 6.41 0.30
CA ASN A 64 11.92 6.91 0.25
C ASN A 64 12.00 8.45 0.18
N ARG A 65 10.86 9.16 0.27
CA ARG A 65 10.85 10.62 0.42
C ARG A 65 11.04 10.99 1.88
N ASP A 66 12.21 11.52 2.18
CA ASP A 66 12.56 12.15 3.45
C ASP A 66 11.84 13.51 3.58
N ASP A 67 10.51 13.50 3.71
CA ASP A 67 9.69 14.71 3.88
C ASP A 67 9.36 14.99 5.38
N PHE A 68 10.19 14.49 6.31
CA PHE A 68 10.10 14.74 7.75
C PHE A 68 11.40 15.28 8.35
#